data_AF-A0A151AFP1-F1
#
_entry.id   AF-A0A151AFP1-F1
#
_cell.length_a   1.000
_cell.length_b   1.000
_cell.length_c   1.000
_cell.angle_alpha   90.00
_cell.angle_beta   90.00
_cell.angle_gamma   90.00
#
_symmetry.space_group_name_H-M   'P 1'
#
loop_
_entity.id
_entity.type
_entity.pdbx_description
1 polymer ?
#
loop_
_entity_poly.entity_id
_entity_poly.type
_entity_poly.pdbx_seq_one_letter_code
_entity_poly.pdbx_strand_id
1 'polypeptide(L)'
;MTIPLSEALEEAHYVTFSGDRRVMAVWYGAHTVSFFLADDPAAITHVESVPIGEYRFGETSREDAEGTIESTFAEYRGEIP
;
A
#
# COMPACT_ATOMS: atom_id res chain seq x y z
N MET A 1 10.27 -8.16 3.27
CA MET A 1 9.86 -9.53 3.70
C MET A 1 8.87 -10.06 2.68
N THR A 2 8.96 -11.32 2.23
CA THR A 2 7.99 -11.90 1.26
C THR A 2 6.84 -12.59 1.97
N ILE A 3 5.61 -12.35 1.54
CA ILE A 3 4.40 -13.01 2.06
C ILE A 3 3.53 -13.54 0.91
N PRO A 4 2.71 -14.58 1.13
CA PRO A 4 1.71 -15.01 0.16
C PRO A 4 0.72 -13.88 -0.16
N LEU A 5 0.36 -13.73 -1.44
CA LEU A 5 -0.63 -12.71 -1.85
C LEU A 5 -1.97 -12.89 -1.12
N SER A 6 -2.41 -14.13 -0.90
CA SER A 6 -3.66 -14.41 -0.18
C SER A 6 -3.67 -13.89 1.25
N GLU A 7 -2.54 -14.02 1.96
CA GLU A 7 -2.38 -13.52 3.34
C GLU A 7 -2.48 -11.99 3.37
N ALA A 8 -1.88 -11.32 2.39
CA ALA A 8 -1.95 -9.87 2.28
C ALA A 8 -3.36 -9.34 2.00
N LEU A 9 -4.25 -10.14 1.41
CA LEU A 9 -5.59 -9.73 1.01
C LEU A 9 -6.68 -10.09 2.02
N GLU A 10 -6.42 -11.01 2.96
CA GLU A 10 -7.45 -11.57 3.86
C GLU A 10 -8.10 -10.50 4.75
N GLU A 11 -7.32 -9.56 5.27
CA GLU A 11 -7.79 -8.47 6.13
C GLU A 11 -7.82 -7.10 5.41
N ALA A 12 -7.64 -7.10 4.09
CA ALA A 12 -7.52 -5.85 3.35
C ALA A 12 -8.86 -5.12 3.27
N HIS A 13 -8.92 -3.89 3.81
CA HIS A 13 -10.06 -2.99 3.64
C HIS A 13 -10.04 -2.31 2.28
N TYR A 14 -8.85 -2.02 1.74
CA TYR A 14 -8.67 -1.43 0.42
C TYR A 14 -7.36 -1.90 -0.21
N VAL A 15 -7.41 -2.17 -1.52
CA VAL A 15 -6.27 -2.63 -2.31
C VAL A 15 -6.26 -1.90 -3.62
N THR A 16 -5.10 -1.41 -4.04
CA THR A 16 -4.91 -0.83 -5.36
C THR A 16 -3.49 -1.08 -5.86
N PHE A 17 -3.29 -0.88 -7.16
CA PHE A 17 -2.00 -1.08 -7.84
C PHE A 17 -1.53 0.22 -8.47
N SER A 18 -0.21 0.37 -8.57
CA SER A 18 0.41 1.39 -9.40
C SER A 18 0.00 1.22 -10.87
N GLY A 19 0.11 2.29 -11.67
CA GLY A 19 -0.31 2.27 -13.08
C GLY A 19 0.42 1.22 -13.94
N ASP A 20 1.65 0.88 -13.58
CA ASP A 20 2.46 -0.18 -14.21
C ASP A 20 2.26 -1.57 -13.57
N ARG A 21 1.40 -1.67 -12.55
CA ARG A 21 1.07 -2.88 -11.78
C ARG A 21 2.25 -3.53 -11.06
N ARG A 22 3.36 -2.81 -10.86
CA ARG A 22 4.55 -3.31 -10.14
C ARG A 22 4.43 -3.19 -8.63
N VAL A 23 3.72 -2.17 -8.15
CA VAL A 23 3.54 -1.92 -6.72
C VAL A 23 2.08 -2.12 -6.37
N MET A 24 1.82 -2.86 -5.31
CA MET A 24 0.51 -3.03 -4.69
C MET A 24 0.49 -2.26 -3.37
N ALA A 25 -0.54 -1.45 -3.17
CA ALA A 25 -0.81 -0.80 -1.89
C ALA A 25 -2.01 -1.47 -1.23
N VAL A 26 -1.86 -1.80 0.05
CA VAL A 26 -2.91 -2.41 0.87
C VAL A 26 -3.12 -1.60 2.12
N TRP A 27 -4.39 -1.29 2.39
CA TRP A 27 -4.83 -0.65 3.61
C TRP A 27 -5.72 -1.61 4.40
N TYR A 28 -5.33 -1.88 5.65
CA TYR A 28 -6.00 -2.82 6.57
C TYR A 28 -6.97 -2.11 7.54
N GLY A 29 -7.43 -0.90 7.23
CA GLY A 29 -8.24 -0.10 8.17
C GLY A 29 -7.44 0.52 9.32
N ALA A 30 -6.10 0.47 9.24
CA ALA A 30 -5.18 1.02 10.24
C ALA A 30 -4.72 2.45 9.88
N HIS A 31 -3.84 3.04 10.69
CA HIS A 31 -3.26 4.37 10.44
C HIS A 31 -2.06 4.35 9.47
N THR A 32 -1.85 3.24 8.76
CA THR A 32 -0.76 3.07 7.80
C THR A 32 -1.26 2.35 6.56
N VAL A 33 -0.61 2.61 5.43
CA VAL A 33 -0.75 1.83 4.20
C VAL A 33 0.51 1.01 4.01
N SER A 34 0.37 -0.28 3.71
CA SER A 34 1.50 -1.14 3.39
C SER A 34 1.68 -1.26 1.87
N PHE A 35 2.92 -1.12 1.41
CA PHE A 35 3.29 -1.22 0.01
C PHE A 35 4.10 -2.48 -0.24
N PHE A 36 3.80 -3.13 -1.35
CA PHE A 36 4.40 -4.40 -1.74
C PHE A 36 4.82 -4.35 -3.20
N LEU A 37 5.93 -5.02 -3.54
CA LEU A 37 6.24 -5.36 -4.92
C LEU A 37 5.42 -6.59 -5.34
N ALA A 38 4.80 -6.48 -6.51
CA ALA A 38 4.03 -7.53 -7.17
C ALA A 38 4.85 -8.10 -8.35
N ASP A 39 6.09 -8.48 -8.09
CA ASP A 39 7.04 -9.05 -9.03
C ASP A 39 6.80 -10.55 -9.27
N ASP A 40 6.29 -11.27 -8.27
CA ASP A 40 5.86 -12.67 -8.37
C ASP A 40 4.33 -12.77 -8.15
N PRO A 41 3.56 -13.43 -9.05
CA PRO A 41 2.12 -13.63 -8.87
C PRO A 41 1.76 -14.53 -7.67
N ALA A 42 2.68 -15.32 -7.13
CA ALA A 42 2.44 -16.20 -5.99
C ALA A 42 2.83 -15.58 -4.63
N ALA A 43 3.79 -14.67 -4.62
CA ALA A 43 4.30 -14.04 -3.42
C ALA A 43 4.60 -12.56 -3.68
N ILE A 44 4.28 -11.71 -2.70
CA ILE A 44 4.56 -10.29 -2.78
C ILE A 44 5.64 -9.92 -1.77
N THR A 45 6.45 -8.93 -2.10
CA THR A 45 7.51 -8.45 -1.21
C THR A 45 7.08 -7.17 -0.52
N HIS A 46 6.92 -7.19 0.80
CA HIS A 46 6.70 -5.97 1.58
C HIS A 46 7.92 -5.04 1.46
N VAL A 47 7.65 -3.82 1.03
CA VAL A 47 8.63 -2.74 0.81
C VAL A 47 8.66 -1.86 2.05
N GLU A 48 7.51 -1.26 2.39
CA GLU A 48 7.40 -0.30 3.47
C GLU A 48 5.95 -0.15 3.92
N SER A 49 5.77 0.54 5.06
CA SER A 49 4.47 0.96 5.55
C SER A 49 4.51 2.45 5.84
N VAL A 50 3.65 3.20 5.17
CA VAL A 50 3.63 4.67 5.21
C VAL A 50 2.48 5.13 6.12
N PRO A 51 2.75 6.02 7.09
CA PRO A 51 1.71 6.58 7.94
C PRO A 51 0.76 7.49 7.15
N ILE A 52 -0.53 7.39 7.45
CA ILE A 52 -1.55 8.23 6.83
C ILE A 52 -1.64 9.54 7.61
N GLY A 53 -1.06 10.61 7.05
CA GLY A 53 -1.10 11.97 7.61
C GLY A 53 -0.41 12.12 8.98
N GLU A 54 -0.55 13.30 9.59
CA GLU A 54 -0.17 13.52 10.99
C GLU A 54 -1.26 12.92 11.89
N TYR A 55 -0.88 12.04 12.82
CA TYR A 55 -1.80 11.39 13.78
C TYR A 55 -2.69 12.43 14.48
N ARG A 56 -3.94 12.56 14.01
CA ARG A 56 -5.00 13.29 14.67
C ARG A 56 -5.94 12.24 15.22
N PHE A 57 -6.13 12.22 16.54
CA PHE A 57 -7.06 11.33 17.24
C PHE A 57 -8.40 11.25 16.48
N GLY A 58 -8.62 10.15 15.76
CA GLY A 58 -9.74 9.93 14.85
C GLY A 58 -9.57 8.64 14.04
N GLU A 59 -10.66 8.11 13.50
CA GLU A 59 -10.64 6.98 12.57
C GLU A 59 -10.04 7.45 11.23
N THR A 60 -9.09 6.69 10.70
CA THR A 60 -8.50 6.97 9.38
C THR A 60 -9.51 6.59 8.31
N SER A 61 -9.82 7.51 7.39
CA SER A 61 -10.78 7.23 6.33
C SER A 61 -10.10 6.59 5.11
N ARG A 62 -10.92 5.98 4.24
CA ARG A 62 -10.45 5.48 2.95
C ARG A 62 -9.89 6.60 2.07
N GLU A 63 -10.48 7.79 2.12
CA GLU A 63 -10.04 8.96 1.35
C GLU A 63 -8.62 9.38 1.78
N ASP A 64 -8.33 9.36 3.08
CA ASP A 64 -6.98 9.65 3.60
C ASP A 64 -5.95 8.60 3.15
N ALA A 65 -6.35 7.32 3.18
CA ALA A 65 -5.51 6.22 2.70
C ALA A 65 -5.23 6.36 1.20
N GLU A 66 -6.25 6.66 0.38
CA GLU A 66 -6.12 6.90 -1.06
C GLU A 66 -5.19 8.08 -1.35
N GLY A 67 -5.32 9.19 -0.62
CA GLY A 67 -4.42 10.35 -0.77
C GLY A 67 -2.95 10.00 -0.47
N THR A 68 -2.71 9.19 0.57
CA THR A 68 -1.36 8.72 0.92
C THR A 68 -0.80 7.77 -0.15
N ILE A 69 -1.64 6.87 -0.68
CA ILE A 69 -1.28 5.95 -1.76
C ILE A 69 -0.88 6.68 -3.03
N GLU A 70 -1.69 7.65 -3.47
CA GLU A 70 -1.43 8.40 -4.69
C GLU A 70 -0.14 9.20 -4.61
N SER A 71 0.12 9.82 -3.45
CA SER A 71 1.38 10.52 -3.17
C SER A 71 2.58 9.57 -3.26
N THR A 72 2.50 8.42 -2.59
CA THR A 72 3.59 7.42 -2.56
C THR A 72 3.83 6.82 -3.96
N PHE A 73 2.77 6.52 -4.71
CA PHE A 73 2.89 6.07 -6.11
C PHE A 73 3.50 7.12 -7.04
N ALA A 74 3.31 8.41 -6.77
CA ALA A 74 3.99 9.48 -7.52
C ALA A 74 5.51 9.47 -7.26
N GLU A 75 5.93 9.20 -6.03
CA GLU A 75 7.35 9.07 -5.66
C GLU A 75 8.00 7.87 -6.35
N TYR A 76 7.36 6.69 -6.31
CA TYR A 76 7.89 5.51 -7.02
C TYR A 76 8.02 5.71 -8.54
N ARG A 77 7.13 6.49 -9.17
CA ARG A 77 7.27 6.84 -10.59
C ARG A 77 8.49 7.71 -10.89
N GLY A 78 8.99 8.45 -9.90
CA GLY A 78 10.20 9.26 -10.02
C GLY A 78 11.50 8.49 -9.74
N GLU A 79 11.42 7.37 -9.03
CA GLU A 79 12.58 6.63 -8.52
C GLU A 79 12.84 5.27 -9.19
N ILE A 80 11.85 4.70 -9.90
CA ILE A 80 12.04 3.45 -10.64
C ILE A 80 12.53 3.79 -12.06
N PRO A 81 13.80 3.50 -12.42
CA PRO A 81 14.36 3.75 -13.75
C PRO A 81 13.73 2.89 -14.87
#